data_AF-A0A6P0JXV6-F1
#
_entry.id   AF-A0A6P0JXV6-F1
#
_cell.length_a   1.000
_cell.length_b   1.000
_cell.length_c   1.000
_cell.angle_alpha   90.00
_cell.angle_beta   90.00
_cell.angle_gamma   90.00
#
_symmetry.space_group_name_H-M   'P 1'
#
loop_
_entity.id
_entity.type
_entity.pdbx_description
1 polymer ?
#
loop_
_entity_poly.entity_id
_entity_poly.type
_entity_poly.pdbx_seq_one_letter_code
_entity_poly.pdbx_strand_id
1 'polypeptide(L)'
;GCNGVTTVGVPQLAAGDKLHHKFGVMDGETVITGSHNWSAAANKTNDETVLILENPVVAAHYEREFQRLYQTASLGVPKYIQERIQKEVAQCPGL
;
A
#
# COMPACT_ATOMS: atom_id res chain seq x y z
N GLY A 1 -11.68 -20.15 1.90
CA GLY A 1 -11.64 -19.43 3.19
C GLY A 1 -11.32 -17.99 2.90
N CYS A 2 -11.95 -17.03 3.59
CA CYS A 2 -11.62 -15.62 3.42
C CYS A 2 -10.25 -15.34 4.05
N ASN A 3 -9.19 -15.40 3.25
CA ASN A 3 -7.89 -14.86 3.62
C ASN A 3 -7.99 -13.33 3.52
N GLY A 4 -8.49 -12.72 4.59
CA GLY A 4 -8.61 -11.26 4.68
C GLY A 4 -7.27 -10.60 4.96
N VAL A 5 -7.24 -9.28 4.80
CA VAL A 5 -6.13 -8.46 5.28
C VAL A 5 -6.01 -8.64 6.79
N THR A 6 -4.89 -9.20 7.25
CA THR A 6 -4.65 -9.48 8.67
C THR A 6 -4.20 -8.24 9.42
N THR A 7 -3.42 -7.38 8.77
CA THR A 7 -2.88 -6.16 9.36
C THR A 7 -2.71 -5.06 8.31
N VAL A 8 -2.74 -3.81 8.77
CA VAL A 8 -2.41 -2.60 8.00
C VAL A 8 -1.50 -1.75 8.88
N GLY A 9 -0.59 -1.01 8.29
CA GLY A 9 0.30 -0.11 9.04
C GLY A 9 0.66 1.13 8.24
N VAL A 10 0.93 2.21 8.96
CA VAL A 10 1.49 3.45 8.39
C VAL A 10 2.94 3.57 8.83
N PRO A 11 3.91 3.63 7.89
CA PRO A 11 5.32 3.68 8.23
C PRO A 11 5.67 5.01 8.91
N GLN A 12 6.55 4.95 9.90
CA GLN A 12 7.11 6.14 10.53
C GLN A 12 8.33 6.60 9.72
N LEU A 13 8.26 7.81 9.17
CA LEU A 13 9.34 8.42 8.39
C LEU A 13 9.94 9.60 9.15
N ALA A 14 11.15 10.03 8.75
CA ALA A 14 11.72 11.26 9.26
C ALA A 14 10.86 12.47 8.85
N ALA A 15 10.91 13.54 9.65
CA ALA A 15 10.14 14.74 9.36
C ALA A 15 10.58 15.34 8.02
N GLY A 16 9.63 15.48 7.08
CA GLY A 16 9.87 15.98 5.72
C GLY A 16 9.94 14.88 4.65
N ASP A 17 10.14 13.62 5.03
CA ASP A 17 10.18 12.51 4.09
C ASP A 17 8.78 12.06 3.66
N LYS A 18 8.67 11.63 2.40
CA LYS A 18 7.47 11.02 1.82
C LYS A 18 7.82 9.67 1.21
N LEU A 19 7.13 8.63 1.64
CA LEU A 19 7.25 7.33 0.98
C LEU A 19 6.50 7.37 -0.36
N HIS A 20 7.25 7.22 -1.46
CA HIS A 20 6.70 7.20 -2.82
C HIS A 20 6.79 5.81 -3.47
N HIS A 21 7.08 4.77 -2.68
CA HIS A 21 7.16 3.40 -3.15
C HIS A 21 5.76 2.84 -3.42
N LYS A 22 5.56 2.23 -4.58
CA LYS A 22 4.32 1.57 -4.99
C LYS A 22 4.67 0.17 -5.47
N PHE A 23 4.51 -0.80 -4.59
CA PHE A 23 4.78 -2.19 -4.94
C PHE A 23 3.94 -3.15 -4.10
N GLY A 24 3.84 -4.39 -4.58
CA GLY A 24 3.33 -5.54 -3.85
C GLY A 24 4.25 -6.74 -4.08
N VAL A 25 4.42 -7.55 -3.04
CA VAL A 25 5.16 -8.83 -3.09
C VAL A 25 4.15 -9.95 -2.86
N MET A 26 4.18 -10.97 -3.70
CA MET A 26 3.31 -12.14 -3.60
C MET A 26 4.14 -13.40 -3.49
N ASP A 27 3.82 -14.22 -2.49
CA ASP A 27 4.38 -15.55 -2.23
C ASP A 27 5.92 -15.64 -2.17
N GLY A 28 6.60 -14.49 -1.99
CA GLY A 28 8.07 -14.41 -2.00
C GLY A 28 8.72 -14.60 -3.38
N GLU A 29 7.93 -14.62 -4.45
CA GLU A 29 8.42 -14.90 -5.82
C GLU A 29 8.10 -13.79 -6.81
N THR A 30 6.94 -13.16 -6.67
CA THR A 30 6.45 -12.15 -7.62
C THR A 30 6.47 -10.76 -7.02
N VAL A 31 6.98 -9.78 -7.77
CA VAL A 31 6.88 -8.37 -7.44
C VAL A 31 6.04 -7.65 -8.49
N ILE A 32 5.06 -6.89 -8.03
CA ILE A 32 4.34 -5.89 -8.83
C ILE A 32 4.86 -4.53 -8.41
N THR A 33 5.36 -3.71 -9.33
CA THR A 33 5.90 -2.37 -9.03
C THR A 33 5.69 -1.44 -10.21
N GLY A 34 5.84 -0.12 -10.01
CA GLY A 34 5.70 0.83 -11.10
C GLY A 34 5.47 2.28 -10.67
N SER A 35 5.16 3.12 -11.65
CA SER A 35 4.74 4.51 -11.42
C SER A 35 3.26 4.63 -11.05
N HIS A 36 2.49 3.57 -11.32
CA HIS A 36 1.03 3.50 -11.16
C HIS A 36 0.60 3.72 -9.70
N ASN A 37 -0.16 4.78 -9.46
CA ASN A 37 -0.87 4.97 -8.20
C ASN A 37 -2.15 4.14 -8.20
N TRP A 38 -2.46 3.39 -7.14
CA TRP A 38 -3.76 2.71 -7.00
C TRP A 38 -4.89 3.71 -6.70
N SER A 39 -5.23 4.54 -7.69
CA SER A 39 -6.28 5.57 -7.61
C SER A 39 -7.15 5.57 -8.86
N ALA A 40 -8.41 5.98 -8.75
CA ALA A 40 -9.34 5.98 -9.89
C ALA A 40 -8.90 6.90 -11.05
N ALA A 41 -8.08 7.92 -10.78
CA ALA A 41 -7.57 8.88 -11.78
C ALA A 41 -6.42 8.32 -12.64
N ALA A 42 -5.72 7.30 -12.14
CA ALA A 42 -4.61 6.62 -12.82
C ALA A 42 -5.08 5.74 -13.99
N ASN A 43 -6.31 5.20 -13.90
CA ASN A 43 -6.83 4.22 -14.87
C ASN A 43 -7.24 4.76 -16.25
N LYS A 44 -7.17 6.08 -16.53
CA LYS A 44 -7.68 6.63 -17.81
C LYS A 44 -6.80 7.65 -18.53
N THR A 45 -5.72 8.18 -17.94
CA THR A 45 -5.03 9.34 -18.53
C THR A 45 -3.52 9.44 -18.32
N ASN A 46 -2.87 8.53 -17.59
CA ASN A 46 -1.41 8.57 -17.38
C ASN A 46 -0.71 7.39 -18.07
N ASP A 47 0.47 7.63 -18.66
CA ASP A 47 1.44 6.62 -19.08
C ASP A 47 2.04 5.93 -17.84
N GLU A 48 1.24 5.13 -17.17
CA GLU A 48 1.65 4.42 -15.97
C GLU A 48 2.23 3.06 -16.36
N THR A 49 3.47 2.81 -15.95
CA THR A 49 4.12 1.53 -16.17
C THR A 49 3.83 0.63 -14.99
N VAL A 50 3.34 -0.58 -15.26
CA VAL A 50 3.28 -1.69 -14.31
C VAL A 50 4.29 -2.73 -14.76
N LEU A 51 5.18 -3.12 -13.85
CA LEU A 51 6.12 -4.22 -14.03
C LEU A 51 5.70 -5.37 -13.13
N ILE A 52 5.63 -6.56 -13.71
CA ILE A 52 5.46 -7.82 -12.98
C ILE A 52 6.76 -8.59 -13.17
N LEU A 53 7.44 -8.88 -12.07
CA LEU A 53 8.73 -9.56 -12.05
C LEU A 53 8.59 -10.86 -11.28
N GLU A 54 8.72 -11.98 -11.98
CA GLU A 54 8.73 -13.33 -11.40
C GLU A 54 10.19 -13.72 -11.13
N ASN A 55 10.71 -13.30 -9.99
CA ASN A 55 12.08 -13.60 -9.58
C ASN A 55 12.21 -13.57 -8.05
N PRO A 56 12.50 -14.71 -7.41
CA PRO A 56 12.55 -14.81 -5.95
C PRO A 56 13.66 -13.96 -5.32
N VAL A 57 14.76 -13.71 -6.03
CA VAL A 57 15.83 -12.84 -5.53
C VAL A 57 15.36 -11.39 -5.49
N VAL A 58 14.68 -10.93 -6.55
CA VAL A 58 14.10 -9.58 -6.59
C VAL A 58 13.01 -9.43 -5.53
N ALA A 59 12.12 -10.42 -5.41
CA ALA A 59 11.09 -10.43 -4.38
C ALA A 59 11.67 -10.32 -2.96
N ALA A 60 12.74 -11.06 -2.64
CA ALA A 60 13.41 -10.98 -1.36
C ALA A 60 13.98 -9.57 -1.04
N HIS A 61 14.38 -8.80 -2.05
CA HIS A 61 14.81 -7.41 -1.85
C HIS A 61 13.64 -6.47 -1.53
N TYR A 62 12.51 -6.61 -2.23
CA TYR A 62 11.31 -5.82 -1.95
C TYR A 62 10.68 -6.17 -0.60
N GLU A 63 10.65 -7.46 -0.25
CA GLU A 63 10.19 -7.95 1.05
C GLU A 63 11.02 -7.32 2.17
N ARG A 64 12.34 -7.28 2.04
CA ARG A 64 13.23 -6.66 3.04
C ARG A 64 12.91 -5.19 3.26
N GLU A 65 12.64 -4.44 2.18
CA GLU A 65 12.29 -3.02 2.29
C GLU A 65 10.91 -2.83 2.92
N PHE A 66 9.94 -3.68 2.56
CA PHE A 66 8.64 -3.70 3.23
C PHE A 66 8.80 -3.95 4.73
N GLN A 67 9.54 -5.00 5.13
CA GLN A 67 9.77 -5.33 6.53
C GLN A 67 10.46 -4.19 7.29
N ARG A 68 11.46 -3.52 6.68
CA ARG A 68 12.13 -2.35 7.26
C ARG A 68 11.15 -1.22 7.56
N LEU A 69 10.23 -0.93 6.64
CA LEU A 69 9.20 0.10 6.81
C LEU A 69 8.11 -0.32 7.81
N TYR A 70 7.77 -1.61 7.82
CA TYR A 70 6.68 -2.17 8.62
C TYR A 70 7.07 -2.38 10.08
N GLN A 71 8.35 -2.67 10.36
CA GLN A 71 8.87 -2.95 11.71
C GLN A 71 8.54 -1.85 12.73
N THR A 72 8.53 -0.59 12.30
CA THR A 72 8.21 0.57 13.16
C THR A 72 6.90 1.25 12.74
N ALA A 73 6.07 0.58 11.95
CA ALA A 73 4.81 1.14 11.50
C ALA A 73 3.81 1.25 12.66
N SER A 74 3.03 2.32 12.63
CA SER A 74 1.83 2.41 13.48
C SER A 74 0.78 1.49 12.90
N LEU A 75 0.47 0.41 13.62
CA LEU A 75 -0.49 -0.60 13.17
C LEU A 75 -1.95 -0.15 13.32
N GLY A 76 -2.78 -0.61 12.39
CA GLY A 76 -4.18 -0.24 12.28
C GLY A 76 -4.40 0.99 11.38
N VAL A 77 -5.68 1.30 11.17
CA VAL A 77 -6.09 2.48 10.41
C VAL A 77 -5.85 3.73 11.28
N PRO A 78 -5.10 4.75 10.84
CA PRO A 78 -4.87 5.95 11.64
C PRO A 78 -6.17 6.69 11.99
N LYS A 79 -6.20 7.37 13.14
CA LYS A 79 -7.39 8.13 13.60
C LYS A 79 -7.95 9.07 12.54
N TYR A 80 -7.10 9.81 11.85
CA TYR A 80 -7.55 10.75 10.81
C TYR A 80 -8.25 10.05 9.61
N ILE A 81 -7.88 8.81 9.30
CA ILE A 81 -8.59 8.02 8.28
C ILE A 81 -9.92 7.51 8.85
N GLN A 82 -9.95 7.04 10.09
CA GLN A 82 -11.18 6.59 10.75
C GLN A 82 -12.21 7.74 10.83
N GLU A 83 -11.79 8.93 11.23
CA GLU A 83 -12.62 10.14 11.29
C GLU A 83 -13.18 10.51 9.90
N ARG A 84 -12.37 10.37 8.84
CA ARG A 84 -12.83 10.59 7.46
C ARG A 84 -13.85 9.56 7.02
N ILE A 85 -13.63 8.28 7.31
CA ILE A 85 -14.59 7.19 7.02
C ILE A 85 -15.92 7.49 7.72
N GLN A 86 -15.88 7.84 9.01
CA GLN A 86 -17.08 8.18 9.77
C GLN A 86 -17.82 9.39 9.16
N LYS A 87 -17.09 10.41 8.72
CA LYS A 87 -17.67 11.58 8.05
C LYS A 87 -18.32 11.23 6.72
N GLU A 88 -17.68 10.41 5.89
CA GLU A 88 -18.23 9.93 4.62
C GLU A 88 -19.49 9.08 4.84
N VAL A 89 -19.48 8.17 5.82
CA VAL A 89 -20.65 7.36 6.20
C VAL A 89 -21.79 8.25 6.71
N ALA A 90 -21.50 9.27 7.53
CA ALA A 90 -22.51 10.20 8.00
C ALA A 90 -23.10 11.09 6.88
N GLN A 91 -22.33 11.33 5.82
CA GLN A 91 -22.78 12.12 4.66
C GLN A 91 -23.60 11.30 3.66
N CYS A 92 -23.47 9.97 3.66
CA CYS A 92 -24.23 9.05 2.81
C CYS A 92 -24.89 7.95 3.66
N PRO A 93 -25.96 8.25 4.41
CA PRO A 93 -26.65 7.26 5.22
C PRO A 93 -27.44 6.30 4.32
N GLY A 94 -26.85 5.15 3.95
CA GLY A 94 -27.53 4.14 3.13
C GLY A 94 -26.66 3.12 2.37
N LEU A 95 -25.35 3.06 2.63
CA LEU A 95 -24.52 1.89 2.27
C LEU A 95 -24.46 0.91 3.43
#